data_AF-A0A838HWJ9-F1
#
_entry.id   AF-A0A838HWJ9-F1
#
_cell.length_a   1.000
_cell.length_b   1.000
_cell.length_c   1.000
_cell.angle_alpha   90.00
_cell.angle_beta   90.00
_cell.angle_gamma   90.00
#
_symmetry.space_group_name_H-M   'P 1'
#
loop_
_entity.id
_entity.type
_entity.pdbx_description
1 polymer ?
#
loop_
_entity_poly.entity_id
_entity_poly.type
_entity_poly.pdbx_seq_one_letter_code
_entity_poly.pdbx_strand_id
1 'polypeptide(L)'
;FATAVAITRAAYPNGADVVYLARADDFADALAGGSLSDGPILLVPACGTLPTVVADEIRRLDPQRVVALGGTVAVCDEMLAQAAAA
;
A
#
# COMPACT_ATOMS: atom_id res chain seq x y z
N PHE A 1 9.01 -4.26 3.76
CA PHE A 1 8.19 -3.02 3.87
C PHE A 1 9.00 -1.75 3.67
N ALA A 2 10.09 -1.51 4.42
CA ALA A 2 10.86 -0.25 4.35
C ALA A 2 11.32 0.17 2.94
N THR A 3 11.68 -0.77 2.06
CA THR A 3 12.08 -0.45 0.68
C THR A 3 10.94 0.17 -0.13
N ALA A 4 9.72 -0.36 -0.04
CA ALA A 4 8.56 0.22 -0.71
C ALA A 4 8.33 1.66 -0.22
N VAL A 5 8.41 1.88 1.10
CA VAL A 5 8.33 3.20 1.73
C VAL A 5 9.46 4.15 1.28
N ALA A 6 10.68 3.65 1.08
CA ALA A 6 11.76 4.46 0.58
C ALA A 6 11.51 4.92 -0.88
N ILE A 7 10.94 4.04 -1.70
CA ILE A 7 10.55 4.35 -3.09
C ILE A 7 9.46 5.41 -3.10
N THR A 8 8.44 5.30 -2.25
CA THR A 8 7.36 6.30 -2.17
C THR A 8 7.88 7.66 -1.74
N ARG A 9 8.83 7.73 -0.81
CA ARG A 9 9.47 9.01 -0.41
C ARG A 9 10.26 9.67 -1.53
N ALA A 10 10.88 8.87 -2.40
CA ALA A 10 11.63 9.38 -3.54
C ALA A 10 10.71 9.80 -4.71
N ALA A 11 9.69 9.01 -5.02
CA ALA A 11 8.83 9.23 -6.18
C ALA A 11 7.60 10.12 -5.87
N TYR A 12 7.12 10.12 -4.63
CA TYR A 12 5.93 10.85 -4.15
C TYR A 12 6.29 11.73 -2.94
N PRO A 13 7.20 12.71 -3.09
CA PRO A 13 7.62 13.56 -1.98
C PRO A 13 6.48 14.47 -1.47
N ASN A 14 5.51 14.79 -2.33
CA ASN A 14 4.41 15.72 -2.03
C ASN A 14 3.07 15.03 -1.74
N GLY A 15 3.07 13.71 -1.54
CA GLY A 15 1.85 12.91 -1.37
C GLY A 15 1.39 12.22 -2.65
N ALA A 16 0.24 11.53 -2.56
CA ALA A 16 -0.39 10.82 -3.67
C ALA A 16 -1.91 10.73 -3.45
N ASP A 17 -2.72 10.93 -4.50
CA ASP A 17 -4.20 10.85 -4.38
C ASP A 17 -4.69 9.42 -4.11
N VAL A 18 -3.93 8.41 -4.57
CA VAL A 18 -4.24 6.99 -4.42
C VAL A 18 -3.02 6.25 -3.88
N VAL A 19 -3.25 5.32 -2.95
CA VAL A 19 -2.25 4.34 -2.51
C VAL A 19 -2.74 2.93 -2.77
N TYR A 20 -1.90 2.12 -3.42
CA TYR A 20 -2.18 0.72 -3.68
C TYR A 20 -1.50 -0.17 -2.63
N LEU A 21 -2.21 -1.19 -2.17
CA LEU A 21 -1.68 -2.22 -1.27
C LEU A 21 -1.59 -3.54 -2.00
N ALA A 22 -0.43 -4.19 -1.92
CA ALA A 22 -0.23 -5.55 -2.38
C ALA A 22 0.46 -6.38 -1.31
N ARG A 23 0.21 -7.70 -1.31
CA ARG A 23 0.88 -8.58 -0.35
C ARG A 23 2.36 -8.74 -0.66
N ALA A 24 3.17 -8.81 0.39
CA ALA A 24 4.62 -8.80 0.28
C ALA A 24 5.25 -10.16 -0.08
N ASP A 25 4.54 -11.26 0.18
CA ASP A 25 5.04 -12.64 0.09
C ASP A 25 4.56 -13.39 -1.15
N ASP A 26 3.64 -12.82 -1.92
CA ASP A 26 3.18 -13.32 -3.22
C ASP A 26 2.94 -12.13 -4.16
N PHE A 27 3.89 -11.92 -5.07
CA PHE A 27 4.13 -10.61 -5.68
C PHE A 27 3.40 -10.38 -7.02
N ALA A 28 2.60 -11.34 -7.49
CA ALA A 28 1.97 -11.27 -8.82
C ALA A 28 1.10 -10.01 -8.99
N ASP A 29 0.32 -9.67 -7.96
CA ASP A 29 -0.54 -8.49 -7.95
C ASP A 29 0.28 -7.18 -7.95
N ALA A 30 1.36 -7.13 -7.17
CA ALA A 30 2.27 -5.98 -7.14
C ALA A 30 2.98 -5.78 -8.49
N LEU A 31 3.40 -6.87 -9.14
CA LEU A 31 4.07 -6.84 -10.44
C LEU A 31 3.12 -6.34 -11.54
N ALA A 32 1.90 -6.87 -11.59
CA ALA A 32 0.88 -6.40 -12.55
C ALA A 32 0.49 -4.94 -12.29
N GLY A 33 0.31 -4.59 -11.00
CA GLY A 33 -0.01 -3.24 -10.56
C GLY A 33 1.07 -2.20 -10.87
N GLY A 34 2.31 -2.60 -11.13
CA GLY A 34 3.41 -1.68 -11.49
C GLY A 34 3.18 -0.88 -12.79
N SER A 35 2.16 -1.22 -13.56
CA SER A 35 1.69 -0.45 -14.73
C SER A 35 0.77 0.73 -14.38
N LEU A 36 0.26 0.78 -13.15
CA LEU A 36 -0.52 1.91 -12.63
C LEU A 36 0.40 3.12 -12.46
N SER A 37 -0.11 4.31 -12.78
CA SER A 37 0.67 5.55 -12.85
C SER A 37 0.20 6.64 -11.90
N ASP A 38 -0.92 6.43 -11.23
CA ASP A 38 -1.63 7.41 -10.40
C ASP A 38 -1.37 7.26 -8.89
N GLY A 39 -0.58 6.26 -8.47
CA GLY A 39 -0.25 6.08 -7.06
C GLY A 39 0.86 5.06 -6.79
N PRO A 40 1.54 5.15 -5.64
CA PRO A 40 2.52 4.16 -5.24
C PRO A 40 1.89 2.85 -4.79
N ILE A 41 2.68 1.77 -4.87
CA ILE A 41 2.38 0.48 -4.26
C ILE A 41 3.16 0.33 -2.95
N LEU A 42 2.43 0.17 -1.85
CA LEU A 42 2.98 -0.27 -0.56
C LEU A 42 2.75 -1.76 -0.37
N LEU A 43 3.71 -2.41 0.27
CA LEU A 43 3.63 -3.83 0.56
C LEU A 43 3.11 -4.07 1.98
N VAL A 44 2.23 -5.05 2.15
CA VAL A 44 1.64 -5.44 3.44
C VAL A 44 1.62 -6.97 3.63
N PRO A 45 1.46 -7.49 4.85
CA PRO A 45 1.04 -8.88 5.06
C PRO A 45 -0.37 -9.09 4.49
N ALA A 46 -0.74 -10.35 4.21
CA ALA A 46 -2.07 -10.65 3.70
C ALA A 46 -3.19 -10.28 4.70
N CYS A 47 -2.93 -10.44 6.00
CA CYS A 47 -3.85 -10.04 7.05
C CYS A 47 -3.12 -9.78 8.39
N GLY A 48 -3.87 -9.38 9.42
CA GLY A 48 -3.35 -9.10 10.75
C GLY A 48 -3.15 -7.60 10.98
N THR A 49 -2.12 -7.24 11.75
CA THR A 49 -1.82 -5.85 12.08
C THR A 49 -1.08 -5.14 10.94
N LEU A 50 -1.57 -3.96 10.57
CA LEU A 50 -0.88 -3.09 9.61
C LEU A 50 0.52 -2.71 10.16
N PRO A 51 1.62 -2.97 9.42
CA PRO A 51 2.94 -2.57 9.88
C PRO A 51 3.00 -1.05 10.09
N THR A 52 3.51 -0.62 11.24
CA THR A 52 3.56 0.82 11.61
C THR A 52 4.26 1.67 10.56
N VAL A 53 5.33 1.15 9.94
CA VAL A 53 6.06 1.85 8.86
C VAL A 53 5.21 2.09 7.61
N VAL A 54 4.22 1.23 7.35
CA VAL A 54 3.27 1.40 6.24
C VAL A 54 2.19 2.40 6.64
N ALA A 55 1.66 2.30 7.86
CA ALA A 55 0.68 3.25 8.39
C ALA A 55 1.24 4.70 8.41
N ASP A 56 2.47 4.87 8.88
CA ASP A 56 3.16 6.17 8.89
C ASP A 56 3.34 6.74 7.49
N GLU A 57 3.62 5.88 6.51
CA GLU A 57 3.80 6.29 5.14
C GLU A 57 2.47 6.63 4.45
N ILE A 58 1.38 5.89 4.75
CA ILE A 58 0.04 6.25 4.28
C ILE A 58 -0.35 7.64 4.81
N ARG A 59 -0.14 7.92 6.11
CA ARG A 59 -0.36 9.26 6.68
C ARG A 59 0.46 10.35 6.01
N ARG A 60 1.72 10.07 5.68
CA ARG A 60 2.58 11.03 4.98
C ARG A 60 2.08 11.29 3.56
N LEU A 61 1.55 10.27 2.89
CA LEU A 61 1.06 10.37 1.53
C LEU A 61 -0.30 11.09 1.44
N ASP A 62 -1.08 11.06 2.52
CA ASP A 62 -2.41 11.68 2.66
C ASP A 62 -3.37 11.37 1.49
N PRO A 63 -3.60 10.08 1.15
CA PRO A 63 -4.39 9.72 -0.02
C PRO A 63 -5.88 9.88 0.21
N GLN A 64 -6.61 10.19 -0.86
CA GLN A 64 -8.07 10.16 -0.87
C GLN A 64 -8.62 8.73 -0.90
N ARG A 65 -7.83 7.79 -1.42
CA ARG A 65 -8.24 6.39 -1.61
C ARG A 65 -7.10 5.42 -1.34
N VAL A 66 -7.40 4.36 -0.61
CA VAL A 66 -6.55 3.19 -0.46
C VAL A 66 -7.19 2.02 -1.20
N VAL A 67 -6.43 1.34 -2.06
CA VAL A 67 -6.94 0.28 -2.94
C VAL A 67 -6.12 -0.99 -2.73
N ALA A 68 -6.80 -2.10 -2.43
CA ALA A 68 -6.16 -3.41 -2.42
C ALA A 68 -6.01 -3.96 -3.85
N LEU A 69 -4.83 -4.50 -4.15
CA LEU A 69 -4.55 -5.28 -5.34
C LEU A 69 -4.69 -6.76 -4.99
N GLY A 70 -5.54 -7.46 -5.74
CA GLY A 70 -5.95 -8.84 -5.46
C GLY A 70 -7.26 -8.93 -4.68
N GLY A 71 -7.66 -10.16 -4.33
CA GLY A 71 -8.86 -10.42 -3.53
C GLY A 71 -8.59 -10.37 -2.02
N THR A 72 -9.60 -10.69 -1.21
CA THR A 72 -9.52 -10.68 0.27
C THR A 72 -8.53 -11.69 0.85
N VAL A 73 -8.16 -12.72 0.09
CA VAL A 73 -7.06 -13.65 0.45
C VAL A 73 -5.70 -12.98 0.30
N ALA A 74 -5.55 -12.05 -0.65
CA ALA A 74 -4.31 -11.32 -0.86
C ALA A 74 -4.18 -10.16 0.13
N VAL A 75 -5.24 -9.37 0.32
CA VAL A 75 -5.31 -8.31 1.34
C VAL A 75 -6.68 -8.38 1.98
N CYS A 76 -6.74 -8.81 3.24
CA CYS A 76 -8.00 -8.97 3.96
C CYS A 76 -8.67 -7.62 4.24
N ASP A 77 -9.98 -7.65 4.49
CA ASP A 77 -10.79 -6.46 4.74
C ASP A 77 -10.31 -5.70 5.98
N GLU A 78 -9.84 -6.41 7.02
CA GLU A 78 -9.29 -5.79 8.23
C GLU A 78 -7.99 -5.02 7.97
N MET A 79 -7.15 -5.51 7.05
CA MET A 79 -5.91 -4.84 6.65
C MET A 79 -6.22 -3.58 5.85
N LEU A 80 -7.14 -3.69 4.89
CA LEU A 80 -7.58 -2.56 4.08
C LEU A 80 -8.25 -1.48 4.93
N ALA A 81 -9.08 -1.88 5.90
CA ALA A 81 -9.72 -0.96 6.84
C ALA A 81 -8.72 -0.23 7.75
N GLN A 82 -7.72 -0.94 8.30
CA GLN A 82 -6.64 -0.31 9.07
C GLN A 82 -5.86 0.71 8.24
N ALA A 83 -5.59 0.38 6.96
CA ALA A 83 -4.85 1.26 6.06
C ALA A 83 -5.67 2.49 5.63
N ALA A 84 -6.97 2.34 5.40
CA ALA A 84 -7.86 3.45 5.06
C ALA A 84 -8.09 4.41 6.25
N ALA A 85 -7.90 3.94 7.49
CA ALA A 85 -8.00 4.74 8.70
C ALA A 85 -6.64 5.25 9.21
N ALA A 86 -5.55 4.98 8.48
CA ALA A 86 -4.19 5.22 8.94
C ALA A 86 -3.86 6.70 9.11
#